data_AF-A0A914S9C7-F1
#
_entry.id   AF-A0A914S9C7-F1
#
_cell.length_a   1.000
_cell.length_b   1.000
_cell.length_c   1.000
_cell.angle_alpha   90.00
_cell.angle_beta   90.00
_cell.angle_gamma   90.00
#
_symmetry.space_group_name_H-M   'P 1'
#
loop_
_entity.id
_entity.type
_entity.pdbx_description
1 polymer ?
#
loop_
_entity_poly.entity_id
_entity_poly.type
_entity_poly.pdbx_seq_one_letter_code
_entity_poly.pdbx_strand_id
1 'polypeptide(L)'
;MLIVESKFVGSALHKHENLDLRRTWSFTSGIFYSMTLFTTIGYGTIACGTILGQAFTVAYSIIGIPLMLVVLGDVGNLLLRFVTVTYVFFYLKIRNLFFKNVKIEKEEEFQLPITIAIFVIIIYIMICAAIVHYFDYKEGVYEGLPMWECVYFSSISFMTIGLGDIMPNNIHVRMA
;
A
#
# COMPACT_ATOMS: atom_id res chain seq x y z
N MET A 1 -15.72 26.70 27.85
CA MET A 1 -16.51 26.58 26.60
C MET A 1 -16.35 27.89 25.85
N LEU A 2 -15.35 28.02 24.99
CA LEU A 2 -14.95 29.31 24.40
C LEU A 2 -14.78 29.11 22.90
N ILE A 3 -15.58 29.77 22.04
CA ILE A 3 -15.27 30.25 20.66
C ILE A 3 -14.60 29.22 19.71
N VAL A 4 -14.58 27.95 20.08
CA VAL A 4 -13.77 26.90 19.46
C VAL A 4 -14.56 26.22 18.33
N GLU A 5 -15.89 26.28 18.31
CA GLU A 5 -16.73 25.54 17.34
C GLU A 5 -16.94 26.23 15.97
N SER A 6 -16.72 27.54 15.83
CA SER A 6 -16.95 28.25 14.55
C SER A 6 -15.70 28.46 13.69
N LYS A 7 -14.51 28.03 14.14
CA LYS A 7 -13.23 28.09 13.40
C LYS A 7 -12.98 26.89 12.47
N PHE A 8 -13.87 25.90 12.50
CA PHE A 8 -13.82 24.63 11.76
C PHE A 8 -14.41 24.69 10.35
N VAL A 9 -14.39 25.84 9.68
CA VAL A 9 -15.12 26.00 8.40
C VAL A 9 -14.37 25.30 7.25
N GLY A 10 -14.51 23.97 7.16
CA GLY A 10 -14.37 23.18 5.92
C GLY A 10 -13.54 21.89 5.92
N SER A 11 -12.87 21.46 7.00
CA SER A 11 -11.78 20.46 6.87
C SER A 11 -11.92 19.21 7.74
N ALA A 12 -11.66 18.02 7.17
CA ALA A 12 -11.77 16.70 7.80
C ALA A 12 -10.74 16.40 8.91
N LEU A 13 -10.11 17.40 9.51
CA LEU A 13 -9.06 17.23 10.50
C LEU A 13 -8.85 18.53 11.28
N HIS A 14 -8.94 18.48 12.61
CA HIS A 14 -8.01 19.28 13.42
C HIS A 14 -6.67 18.52 13.43
N LYS A 15 -5.98 18.46 12.28
CA LYS A 15 -4.60 17.95 12.18
C LYS A 15 -3.75 18.99 12.88
N HIS A 16 -2.99 18.62 13.91
CA HIS A 16 -1.99 19.51 14.48
C HIS A 16 -1.04 19.94 13.36
N GLU A 17 -1.08 21.22 13.02
CA GLU A 17 -0.21 21.83 12.02
C GLU A 17 1.19 21.99 12.63
N ASN A 18 2.02 20.96 12.53
CA ASN A 18 3.46 21.13 12.75
C ASN A 18 4.03 21.89 11.53
N LEU A 19 4.09 23.21 11.65
CA LEU A 19 4.57 24.14 10.62
C LEU A 19 6.04 23.89 10.19
N ASP A 20 6.78 23.07 10.93
CA ASP A 20 8.17 22.71 10.65
C ASP A 20 8.31 21.58 9.61
N LEU A 21 7.23 20.86 9.27
CA LEU A 21 7.19 19.87 8.17
C LEU A 21 7.18 20.51 6.77
N ARG A 22 7.23 21.85 6.68
CA ARG A 22 7.06 22.66 5.46
C ARG A 22 8.14 22.49 4.36
N ARG A 23 8.96 21.45 4.43
CA ARG A 23 9.78 20.92 3.33
C ARG A 23 9.14 19.68 2.68
N THR A 24 7.83 19.67 2.50
CA THR A 24 7.05 18.51 2.02
C THR A 24 7.10 18.25 0.52
N TRP A 25 7.72 19.13 -0.28
CA TRP A 25 7.73 19.03 -1.75
C TRP A 25 9.15 18.90 -2.31
N SER A 26 9.76 17.74 -2.08
CA SER A 26 10.88 17.21 -2.87
C SER A 26 10.37 16.32 -4.01
N PHE A 27 11.20 16.04 -5.01
CA PHE A 27 10.84 15.15 -6.13
C PHE A 27 10.29 13.79 -5.64
N THR A 28 10.94 13.16 -4.67
CA THR A 28 10.52 11.87 -4.14
C THR A 28 9.19 11.95 -3.37
N SER A 29 8.98 13.02 -2.60
CA SER A 29 7.70 13.24 -1.94
C SER A 29 6.56 13.54 -2.94
N GLY A 30 6.87 14.13 -4.09
CA GLY A 30 5.94 14.32 -5.20
C GLY A 30 5.55 13.00 -5.88
N ILE A 31 6.51 12.08 -6.07
CA ILE A 31 6.21 10.72 -6.54
C ILE A 31 5.33 9.99 -5.52
N PHE A 32 5.64 10.07 -4.23
CA PHE A 32 4.81 9.48 -3.18
C PHE A 32 3.40 10.06 -3.15
N TYR A 33 3.25 11.38 -3.26
CA TYR A 33 1.96 12.05 -3.40
C TYR A 33 1.18 11.51 -4.61
N SER A 34 1.82 11.44 -5.78
CA SER A 34 1.20 10.88 -6.99
C SER A 34 0.77 9.43 -6.81
N MET A 35 1.64 8.57 -6.23
CA MET A 35 1.35 7.17 -5.97
C MET A 35 0.13 7.00 -5.06
N THR A 36 0.09 7.71 -3.95
CA THR A 36 -1.02 7.63 -2.98
C THR A 36 -2.35 8.14 -3.54
N LEU A 37 -2.32 9.06 -4.52
CA LEU A 37 -3.52 9.53 -5.20
C LEU A 37 -4.11 8.48 -6.14
N PHE A 38 -3.32 7.95 -7.09
CA PHE A 38 -3.87 7.01 -8.07
C PHE A 38 -4.18 5.63 -7.48
N THR A 39 -3.49 5.23 -6.41
CA THR A 39 -3.80 4.02 -5.63
C THR A 39 -4.94 4.22 -4.63
N THR A 40 -5.49 5.43 -4.52
CA THR A 40 -6.59 5.79 -3.60
C THR A 40 -6.29 5.56 -2.12
N ILE A 41 -5.01 5.48 -1.73
CA ILE A 41 -4.62 5.34 -0.32
C ILE A 41 -4.82 6.67 0.43
N GLY A 42 -4.29 7.77 -0.11
CA GLY A 42 -4.60 9.12 0.36
C GLY A 42 -4.33 9.46 1.84
N TYR A 43 -3.11 9.24 2.37
CA TYR A 43 -2.75 9.55 3.77
C TYR A 43 -3.00 10.99 4.26
N GLY A 44 -3.13 11.96 3.34
CA GLY A 44 -3.37 13.36 3.69
C GLY A 44 -2.22 14.05 4.43
N THR A 45 -1.01 13.49 4.45
CA THR A 45 0.19 14.14 5.00
C THR A 45 0.73 15.21 4.08
N ILE A 46 0.68 14.96 2.77
CA ILE A 46 1.05 15.91 1.71
C ILE A 46 -0.21 16.20 0.92
N ALA A 47 -0.59 17.48 0.81
CA ALA A 47 -1.77 17.92 0.09
C ALA A 47 -1.52 19.28 -0.59
N CYS A 48 -2.16 19.47 -1.74
CA CYS A 48 -2.12 20.75 -2.43
C CYS A 48 -3.03 21.77 -1.71
N GLY A 49 -2.43 22.83 -1.17
CA GLY A 49 -3.16 23.96 -0.59
C GLY A 49 -3.58 25.03 -1.59
N THR A 50 -3.06 25.00 -2.83
CA THR A 50 -3.38 25.99 -3.87
C THR A 50 -4.55 25.51 -4.73
N ILE A 51 -5.40 26.45 -5.17
CA ILE A 51 -6.55 26.17 -6.05
C ILE A 51 -6.09 25.47 -7.34
N LEU A 52 -5.02 25.97 -7.94
CA LEU A 52 -4.44 25.40 -9.15
C LEU A 52 -3.91 23.98 -8.92
N GLY A 53 -3.21 23.73 -7.80
CA GLY A 53 -2.74 22.38 -7.45
C GLY A 53 -3.89 21.40 -7.21
N GLN A 54 -4.94 21.84 -6.51
CA GLN A 54 -6.16 21.04 -6.31
C GLN A 54 -6.85 20.69 -7.63
N ALA A 55 -6.93 21.64 -8.57
CA ALA A 55 -7.49 21.39 -9.90
C ALA A 55 -6.68 20.34 -10.68
N PHE A 56 -5.34 20.39 -10.60
CA PHE A 56 -4.47 19.36 -11.20
C PHE A 56 -4.66 18.00 -10.53
N THR A 57 -4.77 17.94 -9.21
CA THR A 57 -5.06 16.71 -8.47
C THR A 57 -6.39 16.09 -8.90
N VAL A 58 -7.44 16.89 -9.06
CA VAL A 58 -8.75 16.41 -9.55
C VAL A 58 -8.62 15.84 -10.96
N ALA A 59 -7.99 16.57 -11.89
CA ALA A 59 -7.78 16.11 -13.26
C ALA A 59 -6.95 14.81 -13.32
N TYR A 60 -5.91 14.72 -12.48
CA TYR A 60 -5.07 13.53 -12.36
C TYR A 60 -5.86 12.33 -11.85
N SER A 61 -6.68 12.49 -10.81
CA SER A 61 -7.48 11.41 -10.23
C SER A 61 -8.55 10.86 -11.18
N ILE A 62 -9.17 11.72 -11.99
CA ILE A 62 -10.18 11.30 -12.98
C ILE A 62 -9.60 10.32 -14.00
N ILE A 63 -8.34 10.51 -14.40
CA ILE A 63 -7.68 9.65 -15.40
C ILE A 63 -6.94 8.50 -14.72
N GLY A 64 -6.25 8.78 -13.61
CA GLY A 64 -5.38 7.83 -12.92
C GLY A 64 -6.13 6.70 -12.24
N ILE A 65 -7.26 6.97 -11.58
CA ILE A 65 -8.01 5.94 -10.84
C ILE A 65 -8.59 4.88 -11.80
N PRO A 66 -9.29 5.23 -12.90
CA PRO A 66 -9.76 4.22 -13.86
C PRO A 66 -8.63 3.40 -14.48
N LEU A 67 -7.50 4.06 -14.83
CA LEU A 67 -6.35 3.35 -15.38
C LEU A 67 -5.75 2.37 -14.36
N MET A 68 -5.64 2.78 -13.09
CA MET A 68 -5.16 1.91 -12.01
C MET A 68 -6.06 0.69 -11.83
N LEU A 69 -7.39 0.84 -11.90
CA LEU A 69 -8.32 -0.29 -11.77
C LEU A 69 -8.16 -1.32 -12.91
N VAL A 70 -7.94 -0.86 -14.14
CA VAL A 70 -7.69 -1.75 -15.29
C VAL A 70 -6.36 -2.50 -15.08
N VAL A 71 -5.29 -1.78 -14.74
CA VAL A 71 -3.97 -2.39 -14.49
C VAL A 71 -4.04 -3.38 -13.32
N LEU A 72 -4.79 -3.07 -12.26
CA LEU A 72 -4.96 -3.96 -11.12
C LEU A 72 -5.65 -5.28 -11.51
N GLY A 73 -6.63 -5.22 -12.43
CA GLY A 73 -7.26 -6.41 -12.99
C GLY A 73 -6.27 -7.28 -13.77
N ASP A 74 -5.47 -6.67 -14.65
CA ASP A 74 -4.48 -7.40 -15.46
C ASP A 74 -3.35 -8.01 -14.60
N VAL A 75 -2.83 -7.24 -13.65
CA VAL A 75 -1.84 -7.71 -12.67
C VAL A 75 -2.43 -8.80 -11.79
N GLY A 76 -3.69 -8.67 -11.35
CA GLY A 76 -4.39 -9.69 -10.59
C GLY A 76 -4.50 -11.01 -11.34
N ASN A 77 -4.86 -10.97 -12.63
CA ASN A 77 -4.91 -12.16 -13.51
C ASN A 77 -3.53 -12.79 -13.70
N LEU A 78 -2.49 -11.96 -13.87
CA LEU A 78 -1.12 -12.43 -13.98
C LEU A 78 -0.65 -13.14 -12.70
N LEU A 79 -0.89 -12.53 -11.54
CA LEU A 79 -0.57 -13.12 -10.23
C LEU A 79 -1.33 -14.41 -9.99
N LEU A 80 -2.64 -14.43 -10.30
CA LEU A 80 -3.47 -15.63 -10.21
C LEU A 80 -2.86 -16.79 -11.03
N ARG A 81 -2.48 -16.51 -12.28
CA ARG A 81 -1.84 -17.51 -13.15
C ARG A 81 -0.53 -18.02 -12.55
N PHE A 82 0.31 -17.13 -12.00
CA PHE A 82 1.56 -17.54 -11.35
C PHE A 82 1.33 -18.43 -10.13
N VAL A 83 0.37 -18.07 -9.27
CA VAL A 83 0.02 -18.86 -8.09
C VAL A 83 -0.53 -20.23 -8.50
N THR A 84 -1.44 -20.28 -9.47
CA THR A 84 -2.02 -21.55 -9.96
C THR A 84 -0.95 -22.44 -10.58
N VAL A 85 -0.07 -21.92 -11.44
CA VAL A 85 1.02 -22.70 -12.05
C VAL A 85 1.96 -23.25 -10.98
N THR A 86 2.34 -22.41 -10.01
CA THR A 86 3.23 -22.83 -8.91
C THR A 86 2.55 -23.90 -8.05
N TYR A 87 1.29 -23.70 -7.69
CA TYR A 87 0.50 -24.66 -6.93
C TYR A 87 0.40 -26.01 -7.66
N VAL A 88 0.01 -26.01 -8.93
CA VAL A 88 -0.12 -27.24 -9.73
C VAL A 88 1.24 -27.93 -9.87
N PHE A 89 2.31 -27.16 -10.09
CA PHE A 89 3.67 -27.72 -10.13
C PHE A 89 4.03 -28.43 -8.83
N PHE A 90 3.77 -27.81 -7.67
CA PHE A 90 4.03 -28.43 -6.36
C PHE A 90 3.13 -29.65 -6.13
N TYR A 91 1.84 -29.56 -6.45
CA TYR A 91 0.89 -30.67 -6.33
C TYR A 91 1.34 -31.89 -7.16
N LEU A 92 1.70 -31.68 -8.43
CA LEU A 92 2.19 -32.73 -9.31
C LEU A 92 3.53 -33.31 -8.84
N LYS A 93 4.44 -32.45 -8.35
CA LYS A 93 5.74 -32.89 -7.82
C LYS A 93 5.59 -33.76 -6.58
N ILE A 94 4.77 -33.35 -5.62
CA ILE A 94 4.48 -34.13 -4.40
C ILE A 94 3.78 -35.44 -4.76
N ARG A 95 2.79 -35.39 -5.66
CA ARG A 95 2.10 -36.60 -6.12
C ARG A 95 3.06 -37.59 -6.78
N ASN A 96 3.96 -37.13 -7.65
CA ASN A 96 4.94 -38.01 -8.30
C ASN A 96 5.91 -38.67 -7.31
N LEU A 97 6.12 -38.06 -6.13
CA LEU A 97 6.91 -38.66 -5.06
C LEU A 97 6.14 -39.72 -4.25
N PHE A 98 4.81 -39.60 -4.10
CA PHE A 98 4.02 -40.49 -3.23
C PHE A 98 3.11 -41.51 -3.97
N PHE A 99 2.57 -41.20 -5.14
CA PHE A 99 1.57 -42.03 -5.83
C PHE A 99 1.86 -42.13 -7.34
N LYS A 100 2.51 -43.21 -7.75
CA LYS A 100 3.06 -43.38 -9.12
C LYS A 100 2.02 -43.77 -10.20
N ASN A 101 0.78 -44.16 -9.86
CA ASN A 101 -0.11 -44.87 -10.82
C ASN A 101 -1.61 -44.46 -10.84
N VAL A 102 -1.98 -43.24 -10.44
CA VAL A 102 -3.40 -42.82 -10.50
C VAL A 102 -3.68 -42.03 -11.80
N LYS A 103 -4.67 -42.46 -12.58
CA LYS A 103 -5.14 -41.77 -13.80
C LYS A 103 -5.84 -40.46 -13.43
N ILE A 104 -5.52 -39.40 -14.18
CA ILE A 104 -6.06 -38.05 -13.99
C ILE A 104 -7.39 -37.96 -14.75
N GLU A 105 -8.50 -37.83 -14.04
CA GLU A 105 -9.75 -37.33 -14.61
C GLU A 105 -9.64 -35.82 -14.81
N LYS A 106 -10.08 -35.33 -15.97
CA LYS A 106 -9.88 -33.95 -16.41
C LYS A 106 -10.79 -32.99 -15.65
N GLU A 107 -10.13 -31.95 -15.14
CA GLU A 107 -10.63 -30.57 -14.94
C GLU A 107 -11.86 -30.41 -14.04
N GLU A 108 -11.66 -30.59 -12.74
CA GLU A 108 -12.30 -29.64 -11.81
C GLU A 108 -11.62 -28.28 -12.02
N GLU A 109 -12.42 -27.23 -12.25
CA GLU A 109 -11.95 -25.86 -12.20
C GLU A 109 -11.19 -25.68 -10.88
N PHE A 110 -9.87 -25.54 -10.97
CA PHE A 110 -9.02 -25.57 -9.79
C PHE A 110 -9.18 -24.24 -9.02
N GLN A 111 -10.18 -24.20 -8.15
CA GLN A 111 -10.44 -23.06 -7.29
C GLN A 111 -9.32 -22.98 -6.26
N LEU A 112 -8.52 -21.90 -6.33
CA LEU A 112 -7.49 -21.67 -5.32
C LEU A 112 -8.15 -21.56 -3.95
N PRO A 113 -7.76 -22.39 -2.97
CA PRO A 113 -8.35 -22.32 -1.64
C PRO A 113 -8.03 -20.96 -1.02
N ILE A 114 -9.05 -20.32 -0.47
CA ILE A 114 -8.97 -18.99 0.15
C ILE A 114 -7.84 -18.90 1.18
N THR A 115 -7.55 -20.01 1.88
CA THR A 115 -6.46 -20.13 2.84
C THR A 115 -5.08 -19.79 2.25
N ILE A 116 -4.79 -20.22 1.02
CA ILE A 116 -3.50 -19.91 0.37
C ILE A 116 -3.41 -18.42 0.05
N ALA A 117 -4.51 -17.82 -0.43
CA ALA A 117 -4.55 -16.38 -0.72
C ALA A 117 -4.31 -15.54 0.54
N ILE A 118 -4.95 -15.89 1.67
CA ILE A 118 -4.73 -15.22 2.95
C ILE A 118 -3.26 -15.32 3.38
N PHE A 119 -2.65 -16.51 3.26
CA PHE A 119 -1.25 -16.71 3.61
C PHE A 119 -0.29 -15.87 2.76
N VAL A 120 -0.55 -15.79 1.44
CA VAL A 120 0.23 -14.93 0.52
C VAL A 120 0.13 -13.46 0.91
N ILE A 121 -1.06 -12.98 1.28
CA ILE A 121 -1.27 -11.59 1.74
C ILE A 121 -0.50 -11.33 3.04
N ILE A 122 -0.55 -12.25 4.00
CA ILE A 122 0.20 -12.10 5.26
C ILE A 122 1.70 -12.03 4.99
N ILE A 123 2.24 -12.92 4.14
CA ILE A 123 3.65 -12.89 3.75
C ILE A 123 4.00 -11.55 3.09
N TYR A 124 3.17 -11.09 2.16
CA TYR A 124 3.37 -9.81 1.47
C TYR A 124 3.44 -8.65 2.48
N ILE A 125 2.50 -8.56 3.42
CA ILE A 125 2.48 -7.52 4.46
C ILE A 125 3.74 -7.58 5.32
N MET A 126 4.18 -8.78 5.71
CA MET A 126 5.39 -8.96 6.52
C MET A 126 6.66 -8.54 5.77
N ILE A 127 6.75 -8.85 4.47
CA ILE A 127 7.87 -8.41 3.62
C ILE A 127 7.88 -6.88 3.51
N CYS A 128 6.73 -6.26 3.22
CA CYS A 128 6.61 -4.81 3.17
C CYS A 128 7.00 -4.15 4.50
N ALA A 129 6.52 -4.68 5.62
CA ALA A 129 6.85 -4.18 6.95
C ALA A 129 8.34 -4.27 7.25
N ALA A 130 8.99 -5.39 6.89
CA ALA A 130 10.43 -5.57 7.06
C ALA A 130 11.23 -4.58 6.20
N ILE A 131 10.81 -4.33 4.95
CA ILE A 131 11.43 -3.35 4.06
C ILE A 131 11.30 -1.94 4.66
N VAL A 132 10.09 -1.56 5.07
CA VAL A 132 9.83 -0.25 5.68
C VAL A 132 10.67 -0.06 6.94
N HIS A 133 10.67 -1.05 7.83
CA HIS A 133 11.48 -1.02 9.05
C HIS A 133 12.98 -0.90 8.73
N TYR A 134 13.48 -1.67 7.76
CA TYR A 134 14.89 -1.62 7.36
C TYR A 134 15.29 -0.23 6.84
N PHE A 135 14.49 0.36 5.96
CA PHE A 135 14.77 1.68 5.41
C PHE A 135 14.62 2.78 6.47
N ASP A 136 13.58 2.74 7.28
CA ASP A 136 13.34 3.75 8.32
C ASP A 136 14.39 3.69 9.44
N TYR A 137 14.86 2.49 9.80
CA TYR A 137 15.90 2.29 10.81
C TYR A 137 17.30 2.65 10.29
N LYS A 138 17.62 2.38 9.01
CA LYS A 138 18.95 2.68 8.46
C LYS A 138 19.13 4.13 8.01
N GLU A 139 18.08 4.79 7.55
CA GLU A 139 18.18 6.15 6.99
C GLU A 139 17.92 7.25 8.04
N GLY A 140 17.60 6.88 9.28
CA GLY A 140 17.12 7.81 10.31
C GLY A 140 18.14 8.52 11.16
N VAL A 141 17.80 9.75 11.53
CA VAL A 141 18.39 10.49 12.66
C VAL A 141 17.68 10.12 13.98
N TYR A 142 16.41 9.71 13.88
CA TYR A 142 15.57 9.30 14.99
C TYR A 142 15.52 7.77 15.14
N GLU A 143 15.12 7.29 16.32
CA GLU A 143 14.79 5.88 16.52
C GLU A 143 13.70 5.49 15.51
N GLY A 144 14.02 4.55 14.61
CA GLY A 144 13.10 4.10 13.56
C GLY A 144 11.86 3.41 14.14
N LEU A 145 10.79 3.33 13.34
CA LEU A 145 9.53 2.74 13.76
C LEU A 145 9.70 1.29 14.21
N PRO A 146 9.07 0.86 15.32
CA PRO A 146 9.10 -0.52 15.76
C PRO A 146 8.39 -1.41 14.73
N MET A 147 8.78 -2.70 14.69
CA MET A 147 8.26 -3.65 13.69
C MET A 147 6.72 -3.72 13.64
N TRP A 148 6.06 -3.65 14.80
CA TRP A 148 4.60 -3.68 14.88
C TRP A 148 3.94 -2.48 14.18
N GLU A 149 4.50 -1.30 14.31
CA GLU A 149 4.02 -0.09 13.64
C GLU A 149 4.24 -0.17 12.12
N CYS A 150 5.34 -0.79 11.68
CA CYS A 150 5.57 -1.06 10.26
C CYS A 150 4.57 -2.07 9.68
N VAL A 151 4.18 -3.09 10.45
CA VAL A 151 3.13 -4.04 10.08
C VAL A 151 1.77 -3.35 10.02
N TYR A 152 1.44 -2.55 11.04
CA TYR A 152 0.22 -1.74 11.08
C TYR A 152 0.14 -0.81 9.86
N PHE A 153 1.17 -0.01 9.62
CA PHE A 153 1.29 0.89 8.47
C PHE A 153 1.12 0.13 7.15
N SER A 154 1.86 -0.96 6.94
CA SER A 154 1.78 -1.74 5.69
C SER A 154 0.39 -2.35 5.47
N SER A 155 -0.28 -2.76 6.55
CA SER A 155 -1.63 -3.34 6.49
C SER A 155 -2.67 -2.30 6.07
N ILE A 156 -2.70 -1.13 6.73
CA ILE A 156 -3.64 -0.05 6.39
C ILE A 156 -3.36 0.56 5.01
N SER A 157 -2.09 0.51 4.56
CA SER A 157 -1.66 0.89 3.21
C SER A 157 -2.25 -0.06 2.17
N PHE A 158 -2.05 -1.36 2.39
CA PHE A 158 -2.48 -2.42 1.46
C PHE A 158 -4.00 -2.47 1.32
N MET A 159 -4.73 -2.26 2.41
CA MET A 159 -6.19 -2.18 2.40
C MET A 159 -6.73 -0.84 1.86
N THR A 160 -5.83 0.06 1.43
CA THR A 160 -6.14 1.43 0.95
C THR A 160 -6.99 2.23 1.95
N ILE A 161 -6.84 1.98 3.25
CA ILE A 161 -7.50 2.75 4.33
C ILE A 161 -6.77 4.09 4.51
N GLY A 162 -5.43 4.06 4.56
CA GLY A 162 -4.60 5.25 4.50
C GLY A 162 -4.83 6.28 5.61
N LEU A 163 -4.90 5.87 6.88
CA LEU A 163 -5.14 6.80 8.01
C LEU A 163 -4.10 7.93 8.13
N GLY A 164 -2.83 7.64 7.84
CA GLY A 164 -1.75 8.63 7.85
C GLY A 164 -1.39 9.13 9.26
N ASP A 165 -1.75 8.36 10.28
CA ASP A 165 -1.45 8.55 11.70
C ASP A 165 0.00 8.16 12.04
N ILE A 166 0.46 7.05 11.45
CA ILE A 166 1.82 6.53 11.60
C ILE A 166 2.43 6.40 10.21
N MET A 167 3.65 6.92 10.01
CA MET A 167 4.39 6.77 8.77
C MET A 167 5.91 6.90 8.99
N PRO A 168 6.73 6.30 8.12
CA PRO A 168 8.19 6.43 8.19
C PRO A 168 8.61 7.89 8.01
N ASN A 169 9.23 8.47 9.03
CA ASN A 169 9.60 9.89 9.02
C ASN A 169 11.03 10.10 8.49
N ASN A 170 11.89 9.10 8.65
CA ASN A 170 13.31 9.22 8.35
C ASN A 170 13.61 9.29 6.85
N ILE A 171 12.72 8.71 6.03
CA ILE A 171 12.83 8.71 4.57
C ILE A 171 12.74 10.14 4.00
N HIS A 172 11.99 11.03 4.63
CA HIS A 172 11.76 12.39 4.14
C HIS A 172 12.89 13.37 4.47
N VAL A 173 13.69 13.10 5.50
CA VAL A 173 14.67 14.06 6.05
C VAL A 173 15.93 14.19 5.18
N ARG A 174 16.30 13.16 4.42
CA ARG A 174 17.57 13.11 3.66
C ARG A 174 17.45 13.53 2.20
N MET A 175 16.23 13.64 1.66
CA MET A 175 15.95 14.01 0.27
C MET A 175 15.60 15.50 0.10
N ALA A 176 15.90 16.31 1.12
CA ALA A 176 15.64 17.75 1.20
C ALA A 176 16.94 18.53 1.37
#